data_AF-A0AAN1XYA5-F1
#
_entry.id   AF-A0AAN1XYA5-F1
#
_cell.length_a   1.000
_cell.length_b   1.000
_cell.length_c   1.000
_cell.angle_alpha   90.00
_cell.angle_beta   90.00
_cell.angle_gamma   90.00
#
_symmetry.space_group_name_H-M   'P 1'
#
loop_
_entity.id
_entity.type
_entity.pdbx_description
1 polymer ?
#
loop_
_entity_poly.entity_id
_entity_poly.type
_entity_poly.pdbx_seq_one_letter_code
_entity_poly.pdbx_strand_id
1 'polypeptide(L)' 'MRFGYQCEECEEAVWLAAPRSELQWLRSRRHVVREVQKHLSGGLDGWMDEGLVFLERHDGHSVVVVQGGR' A
#
# COMPACT_ATOMS: atom_id res chain seq x y z
N MET A 1 17.09 -17.62 14.47
CA MET A 1 17.22 -17.37 13.01
C MET A 1 16.94 -15.88 12.78
N ARG A 2 17.82 -15.14 12.10
CA ARG A 2 17.60 -13.72 11.76
C ARG A 2 17.12 -13.63 10.31
N PHE A 3 16.15 -12.76 10.04
CA PHE A 3 15.62 -12.50 8.70
C PHE A 3 16.05 -11.10 8.23
N GLY A 4 16.04 -10.89 6.92
CA GLY A 4 16.57 -9.68 6.32
C GLY A 4 16.13 -9.47 4.88
N TYR A 5 16.64 -8.40 4.27
CA TYR A 5 16.54 -8.16 2.84
C TYR A 5 17.93 -8.30 2.21
N GLN A 6 17.98 -8.82 0.99
CA GLN A 6 19.17 -8.87 0.15
C GLN A 6 18.85 -8.20 -1.19
N CYS A 7 19.76 -7.36 -1.66
CA CYS A 7 19.74 -6.87 -3.03
C CYS A 7 20.62 -7.79 -3.88
N GLU A 8 20.07 -8.41 -4.92
CA GLU A 8 20.84 -9.32 -5.79
C GLU A 8 21.81 -8.56 -6.71
N GLU A 9 21.51 -7.30 -7.03
CA GLU A 9 22.34 -6.47 -7.92
C GLU A 9 23.51 -5.80 -7.18
N CYS A 10 23.27 -5.33 -5.96
CA CYS A 10 24.29 -4.64 -5.14
C CYS A 10 25.04 -5.60 -4.21
N GLU A 11 24.60 -6.86 -4.12
CA GLU A 11 25.07 -7.88 -3.17
C GLU A 11 24.99 -7.48 -1.68
N GLU A 12 24.27 -6.40 -1.36
CA GLU A 12 24.09 -5.91 0.00
C GLU A 12 22.98 -6.65 0.74
N ALA A 13 23.19 -6.87 2.05
CA ALA A 13 22.19 -7.47 2.93
C ALA A 13 22.03 -6.70 4.25
N VAL A 14 20.79 -6.59 4.71
CA VAL A 14 20.45 -6.02 6.03
C VAL A 14 19.67 -7.04 6.85
N TRP A 15 20.09 -7.23 8.11
CA TRP A 15 19.51 -8.22 9.03
C TRP A 15 18.77 -7.54 10.17
N LEU A 16 17.46 -7.76 10.23
CA LEU A 16 16.57 -7.03 11.13
C LEU A 16 16.19 -7.90 12.34
N ALA A 17 15.96 -7.26 13.48
CA ALA A 17 15.49 -7.91 14.70
C ALA A 17 13.95 -8.11 14.65
N ALA A 18 13.47 -8.74 13.58
CA ALA A 18 12.04 -8.95 13.32
C ALA A 18 11.80 -10.35 12.72
N PRO A 19 10.64 -10.97 12.97
CA PRO A 19 10.28 -12.22 12.33
C PRO A 19 9.97 -12.02 10.84
N ARG A 20 9.96 -13.11 10.07
CA ARG A 20 9.72 -13.09 8.62
C ARG A 20 8.39 -12.42 8.24
N SER A 21 7.33 -12.62 9.02
CA SER A 21 6.00 -12.03 8.79
C SER A 21 6.05 -10.51 8.77
N GLU A 22 6.77 -9.90 9.71
CA GLU A 22 6.95 -8.44 9.79
C GLU A 22 7.75 -7.90 8.59
N LEU A 23 8.73 -8.66 8.10
CA LEU A 23 9.48 -8.26 6.90
C LEU A 23 8.64 -8.34 5.62
N GLN A 24 7.72 -9.31 5.54
CA GLN A 24 6.75 -9.39 4.45
C GLN A 24 5.77 -8.22 4.51
N TRP A 25 5.23 -7.93 5.70
CA TRP A 25 4.36 -6.78 5.91
C TRP A 25 5.05 -5.47 5.54
N LEU A 26 6.29 -5.26 5.97
CA LEU A 26 7.06 -4.05 5.67
C LEU A 26 7.30 -3.86 4.16
N ARG A 27 7.53 -4.96 3.43
CA ARG A 27 7.65 -4.93 1.95
C ARG A 27 6.32 -4.54 1.29
N SER A 28 5.20 -5.12 1.73
CA SER A 28 3.86 -4.78 1.23
C SER A 28 3.50 -3.33 1.52
N ARG A 29 3.76 -2.85 2.73
CA ARG A 29 3.54 -1.45 3.12
C ARG A 29 4.34 -0.50 2.23
N ARG A 30 5.62 -0.77 1.99
CA ARG A 30 6.47 0.03 1.08
C ARG A 30 5.89 0.08 -0.34
N HIS A 31 5.32 -1.01 -0.84
CA HIS A 31 4.65 -1.02 -2.13
C HIS A 31 3.40 -0.12 -2.14
N VAL A 32 2.51 -0.26 -1.16
CA VAL A 32 1.28 0.57 -1.04
C VAL A 32 1.64 2.06 -1.00
N VAL A 33 2.61 2.46 -0.18
CA VAL A 33 3.04 3.87 -0.11
C VAL A 33 3.50 4.40 -1.47
N ARG A 34 4.24 3.60 -2.25
CA ARG A 34 4.66 4.01 -3.60
C ARG A 34 3.48 4.22 -4.54
N GLU A 35 2.50 3.31 -4.53
CA GLU A 35 1.33 3.43 -5.39
C GLU A 35 0.49 4.65 -4.99
N VAL A 36 0.26 4.87 -3.69
CA VAL A 36 -0.43 6.09 -3.22
C VAL A 36 0.30 7.36 -3.68
N GLN A 37 1.62 7.43 -3.50
CA GLN A 37 2.41 8.58 -3.92
C GLN A 37 2.35 8.84 -5.43
N LYS A 38 2.31 7.78 -6.27
CA LYS A 38 2.11 7.94 -7.72
C LYS A 38 0.78 8.63 -8.04
N HIS A 39 -0.31 8.18 -7.39
CA HIS A 39 -1.61 8.80 -7.59
C HIS A 39 -1.61 10.26 -7.11
N LEU A 40 -1.01 10.54 -5.94
CA LEU A 40 -0.93 11.89 -5.37
C LEU A 40 -0.10 12.88 -6.22
N SER A 41 0.97 12.40 -6.84
CA SER A 41 1.86 13.25 -7.67
C SER A 41 1.20 13.78 -8.95
N GLY A 42 0.00 13.29 -9.29
CA GLY A 42 -0.79 13.73 -10.45
C GLY A 42 -1.63 14.99 -10.22
N GLY A 43 -1.73 15.49 -8.99
CA GLY A 43 -2.40 16.76 -8.66
C GLY A 43 -3.93 16.76 -8.84
N LEU A 44 -4.56 15.60 -9.00
CA LEU A 44 -6.01 15.42 -9.24
C LEU A 44 -6.57 14.37 -8.27
N ASP A 45 -6.28 14.55 -6.99
CA ASP A 45 -6.51 13.53 -5.95
C ASP A 45 -7.90 13.63 -5.32
N GLY A 46 -8.72 14.58 -5.76
CA GLY A 46 -10.06 14.83 -5.20
C GLY A 46 -10.93 13.58 -5.21
N TRP A 47 -10.83 12.73 -6.24
CA TRP A 47 -11.56 11.47 -6.30
C TRP A 47 -11.14 10.47 -5.21
N MET A 48 -9.87 10.50 -4.77
CA MET A 48 -9.40 9.63 -3.68
C MET A 48 -9.97 10.09 -2.36
N ASP A 49 -9.97 11.39 -2.10
CA ASP A 49 -10.57 11.96 -0.89
C ASP A 49 -12.08 11.68 -0.84
N GLU A 50 -12.80 11.94 -1.94
CA GLU A 50 -14.22 11.61 -2.08
C GLU A 50 -14.49 10.11 -1.86
N GLY A 51 -13.67 9.24 -2.45
CA GLY A 51 -13.76 7.80 -2.28
C GLY A 51 -13.49 7.34 -0.85
N LEU A 52 -12.48 7.88 -0.18
CA LEU A 52 -12.15 7.56 1.21
C LEU A 52 -13.25 8.02 2.17
N VAL A 53 -13.76 9.24 1.99
CA VAL A 53 -14.90 9.76 2.76
C VAL A 53 -16.14 8.88 2.57
N PHE A 54 -16.41 8.41 1.35
CA PHE A 54 -17.50 7.48 1.09
C PHE A 54 -17.31 6.14 1.81
N LEU A 55 -16.11 5.56 1.73
CA LEU A 55 -15.79 4.27 2.37
C LEU A 55 -15.86 4.37 3.90
N GLU A 56 -15.34 5.45 4.50
CA GLU A 56 -15.40 5.69 5.95
C GLU A 56 -16.85 5.76 6.45
N ARG A 57 -17.73 6.46 5.72
CA ARG A 57 -19.17 6.55 6.04
C ARG A 57 -19.91 5.21 5.92
N HIS A 58 -19.31 4.23 5.26
CA HIS A 58 -19.87 2.91 5.01
C HIS A 58 -19.02 1.78 5.61
N ASP A 59 -18.21 2.10 6.63
CA ASP A 59 -17.47 1.08 7.36
C ASP A 59 -18.45 0.05 7.97
N GLY A 60 -18.15 -1.23 7.77
CA GLY A 60 -19.02 -2.35 8.12
C GLY A 60 -20.12 -2.70 7.10
N HIS A 61 -20.21 -2.01 5.96
CA HIS A 61 -21.15 -2.35 4.87
C HIS A 61 -20.47 -3.08 3.70
N SER A 62 -21.26 -3.76 2.87
CA SER A 62 -20.78 -4.30 1.59
C SER A 62 -20.76 -3.20 0.52
N VAL A 63 -19.58 -2.76 0.11
CA VAL A 63 -19.37 -1.80 -0.99
C VAL A 63 -18.85 -2.56 -2.21
N VAL A 64 -19.46 -2.32 -3.38
CA VAL A 64 -19.06 -2.93 -4.66
C VAL A 64 -18.76 -1.86 -5.70
N VAL A 65 -17.81 -2.14 -6.60
CA VAL A 65 -17.51 -1.27 -7.74
C VAL A 65 -18.63 -1.42 -8.77
N VAL A 66 -19.24 -0.30 -9.17
CA VAL A 66 -20.30 -0.28 -10.18
C VAL A 66 -19.87 0.55 -11.38
N GLN A 67 -20.39 0.20 -12.56
CA GLN A 67 -20.19 0.98 -13.77
C GLN A 67 -21.38 1.94 -13.96
N GLY A 68 -21.10 3.24 -14.04
CA GLY A 68 -22.11 4.24 -14.41
C GLY A 68 -22.19 4.43 -15.93
N GLY A 69 -23.41 4.35 -16.49
CA GLY A 69 -23.72 4.81 -17.84
C GLY A 69 -24.42 6.18 -17.79
N ARG A 70 -24.24 7.00 -18.83
CA ARG A 70 -25.08 8.19 -19.06
C ARG A 70 -26.51 7.79 -19.37
#